data_AF-A0A6B2XLW2-F1
#
_entry.id   AF-A0A6B2XLW2-F1
#
_cell.length_a   1.000
_cell.length_b   1.000
_cell.length_c   1.000
_cell.angle_alpha   90.00
_cell.angle_beta   90.00
_cell.angle_gamma   90.00
#
_symmetry.space_group_name_H-M   'P 1'
#
loop_
_entity.id
_entity.type
_entity.pdbx_description
1 polymer ?
#
loop_
_entity_poly.entity_id
_entity_poly.type
_entity_poly.pdbx_seq_one_letter_code
_entity_poly.pdbx_strand_id
1 'polypeptide(L)'
;VYHRLLAAGAVDRVVTEREVGAAVHHAPEDTRAFFRGEVMARYGDQVSAASWDSVIFDVQGAPSLQRVPMMDPLRGTRAHIGALLDASPDAAALLAGLAGPS
;
A
#
# COMPACT_ATOMS: atom_id res chain seq x y z
N VAL A 1 16.90 23.99 -15.24
CA VAL A 1 17.46 23.63 -16.57
C VAL A 1 16.80 22.39 -17.15
N TYR A 2 16.72 21.27 -16.40
CA TYR A 2 16.08 20.00 -16.85
C TYR A 2 14.72 20.16 -17.56
N HIS A 3 13.70 20.74 -16.91
CA HIS A 3 12.34 20.82 -17.50
C HIS A 3 12.27 21.58 -18.83
N ARG A 4 13.19 22.52 -19.09
CA ARG A 4 13.26 23.22 -20.39
C ARG A 4 13.82 22.32 -21.49
N LEU A 5 14.85 21.54 -21.18
CA LEU A 5 15.40 20.55 -22.12
C LEU A 5 14.38 19.45 -22.40
N LEU A 6 13.65 19.03 -21.37
CA LEU A 6 12.57 18.06 -21.52
C LEU A 6 11.45 18.58 -22.44
N ALA A 7 10.99 19.82 -22.23
CA ALA A 7 9.99 20.44 -23.10
C ALA A 7 10.47 20.66 -24.54
N ALA A 8 11.78 20.78 -24.74
CA ALA A 8 12.41 20.89 -26.06
C ALA A 8 12.70 19.53 -26.74
N GLY A 9 12.30 18.39 -26.12
CA GLY A 9 12.57 17.05 -26.66
C GLY A 9 14.04 16.62 -26.61
N ALA A 10 14.87 17.31 -25.82
CA ALA A 10 16.31 17.07 -25.70
C ALA A 10 16.68 16.08 -24.58
N VAL A 11 15.70 15.34 -24.05
CA VAL A 11 15.87 14.36 -22.98
C VAL A 11 15.09 13.11 -23.34
N ASP A 12 15.77 11.97 -23.36
CA ASP A 12 15.13 10.66 -23.51
C ASP A 12 14.54 10.20 -22.16
N ARG A 13 13.36 9.57 -22.21
CA ARG A 13 12.59 9.16 -21.04
C ARG A 13 12.30 7.68 -21.06
N VAL A 14 12.55 7.05 -19.92
CA VAL A 14 12.17 5.66 -19.66
C VAL A 14 10.71 5.47 -19.23
N VAL A 15 10.04 6.54 -18.76
CA VAL A 15 8.63 6.51 -18.35
C VAL A 15 7.91 7.79 -18.77
N THR A 16 6.60 7.68 -18.98
CA THR A 16 5.70 8.78 -19.36
C THR A 16 5.28 9.63 -18.15
N GLU A 17 4.84 10.88 -18.39
CA GLU A 17 4.24 11.71 -17.32
C GLU A 17 3.01 11.05 -16.70
N ARG A 18 2.25 10.31 -17.51
CA ARG A 18 1.05 9.59 -17.05
C ARG A 18 1.43 8.52 -16.02
N GLU A 19 2.50 7.76 -16.26
CA GLU A 19 2.98 6.73 -15.32
C GLU A 19 3.50 7.36 -14.02
N VAL A 20 4.23 8.49 -14.13
CA VAL A 20 4.67 9.26 -12.95
C VAL A 20 3.45 9.75 -12.16
N GLY A 21 2.46 10.33 -12.81
CA GLY A 21 1.23 10.82 -12.17
C GLY A 21 0.44 9.72 -11.47
N ALA A 22 0.36 8.52 -12.06
CA ALA A 22 -0.25 7.36 -11.41
C ALA A 22 0.53 6.92 -10.16
N ALA A 23 1.86 6.88 -10.24
CA ALA A 23 2.73 6.45 -9.14
C ALA A 23 2.73 7.40 -7.93
N VAL A 24 2.27 8.65 -8.08
CA VAL A 24 2.06 9.58 -6.95
C VAL A 24 1.00 9.03 -5.98
N HIS A 25 -0.01 8.33 -6.50
CA HIS A 25 -1.15 7.87 -5.72
C HIS A 25 -1.18 6.35 -5.49
N HIS A 26 -0.51 5.59 -6.35
CA HIS A 26 -0.57 4.13 -6.34
C HIS A 26 0.81 3.53 -6.07
N ALA A 27 0.87 2.69 -5.05
CA ALA A 27 2.06 1.93 -4.73
C ALA A 27 2.35 0.84 -5.79
N PRO A 28 3.61 0.41 -5.97
CA PRO A 28 3.93 -0.69 -6.86
C PRO A 28 3.31 -2.00 -6.35
N GLU A 29 2.77 -2.79 -7.27
CA GLU A 29 1.89 -3.92 -6.98
C GLU A 29 2.63 -5.20 -6.59
N ASP A 30 3.92 -5.28 -6.87
CA ASP A 30 4.77 -6.49 -6.76
C ASP A 30 5.66 -6.50 -5.52
N THR A 31 5.45 -5.56 -4.60
CA THR A 31 6.15 -5.50 -3.31
C THR A 31 5.18 -5.29 -2.16
N ARG A 32 5.67 -5.40 -0.93
CA ARG A 32 4.92 -5.05 0.29
C ARG A 32 4.39 -3.61 0.32
N ALA A 33 4.93 -2.72 -0.53
CA ALA A 33 4.43 -1.35 -0.63
C ALA A 33 2.97 -1.32 -1.11
N PHE A 34 2.54 -2.33 -1.90
CA PHE A 34 1.14 -2.48 -2.31
C PHE A 34 0.21 -2.55 -1.11
N PHE A 35 0.44 -3.49 -0.19
CA PHE A 35 -0.36 -3.63 1.03
C PHE A 35 -0.41 -2.31 1.82
N ARG A 36 0.75 -1.68 2.08
CA ARG A 36 0.79 -0.44 2.87
C ARG A 36 0.05 0.71 2.16
N GLY A 37 0.19 0.82 0.84
CA GLY A 37 -0.51 1.83 0.04
C GLY A 37 -2.02 1.64 0.06
N GLU A 38 -2.49 0.42 -0.18
CA GLU A 38 -3.92 0.09 -0.17
C GLU A 38 -4.54 0.27 1.22
N VAL A 39 -3.83 -0.15 2.28
CA VAL A 39 -4.30 0.06 3.65
C VAL A 39 -4.43 1.53 3.99
N MET A 40 -3.45 2.36 3.61
CA MET A 40 -3.53 3.80 3.84
C MET A 40 -4.68 4.45 3.05
N ALA A 41 -4.89 4.01 1.80
CA ALA A 41 -5.94 4.54 0.94
C ALA A 41 -7.36 4.12 1.40
N ARG A 42 -7.54 2.88 1.86
CA ARG A 42 -8.86 2.33 2.22
C ARG A 42 -9.22 2.54 3.69
N TYR A 43 -8.23 2.53 4.59
CA TYR A 43 -8.46 2.44 6.04
C TYR A 43 -7.64 3.46 6.84
N GLY A 44 -7.17 4.56 6.22
CA GLY A 44 -6.26 5.53 6.84
C GLY A 44 -6.69 6.03 8.22
N ASP A 45 -8.00 6.25 8.45
CA ASP A 45 -8.54 6.70 9.74
C ASP A 45 -8.37 5.67 10.87
N GLN A 46 -8.13 4.41 10.53
CA GLN A 46 -7.90 3.29 11.45
C GLN A 46 -6.41 2.92 11.53
N VAL A 47 -5.51 3.69 10.90
CA VAL A 47 -4.06 3.44 10.93
C VAL A 47 -3.42 4.42 11.90
N SER A 48 -2.92 3.90 13.02
CA SER A 48 -2.19 4.69 14.01
C SER A 48 -0.76 5.00 13.55
N ALA A 49 -0.10 4.04 12.88
CA ALA A 49 1.26 4.23 12.35
C ALA A 49 1.57 3.26 11.21
N ALA A 50 2.50 3.64 10.33
CA ALA A 50 3.03 2.77 9.29
C ALA A 50 4.54 2.98 9.11
N SER A 51 5.29 1.88 8.97
CA SER A 51 6.72 1.83 8.69
C SER A 51 7.01 0.90 7.49
N TRP A 52 8.29 0.62 7.21
CA TRP A 52 8.68 -0.35 6.17
C TRP A 52 8.39 -1.80 6.56
N ASP A 53 8.47 -2.10 7.85
CA ASP A 53 8.37 -3.43 8.42
C ASP A 53 7.02 -3.70 9.11
N SER A 54 6.15 -2.69 9.26
CA SER A 54 4.82 -2.90 9.86
C SER A 54 3.80 -1.82 9.57
N VAL A 55 2.52 -2.19 9.72
CA VAL A 55 1.40 -1.25 9.86
C VAL A 55 0.68 -1.53 11.17
N ILE A 56 0.33 -0.48 11.90
CA ILE A 56 -0.35 -0.54 13.18
C ILE A 56 -1.74 0.06 13.02
N PHE A 57 -2.75 -0.76 13.29
CA PHE A 57 -4.15 -0.37 13.22
C PHE A 57 -4.71 -0.09 14.62
N ASP A 58 -5.58 0.91 14.69
CA ASP A 58 -6.46 1.21 15.82
C ASP A 58 -7.92 1.00 15.34
N VAL A 59 -8.49 -0.15 15.69
CA VAL A 59 -9.81 -0.58 15.19
C VAL A 59 -10.77 -0.64 16.35
N GLN A 60 -11.95 -0.05 16.16
CA GLN A 60 -12.98 -0.05 17.18
C GLN A 60 -13.35 -1.47 17.61
N GLY A 61 -13.34 -1.72 18.92
CA GLY A 61 -13.66 -3.03 19.51
C GLY A 61 -12.46 -3.96 19.67
N ALA A 62 -11.29 -3.64 19.11
CA ALA A 62 -10.07 -4.35 19.44
C ALA A 62 -9.59 -3.96 20.86
N PRO A 63 -9.12 -4.90 21.69
CA PRO A 63 -8.65 -4.60 23.06
C PRO A 63 -7.32 -3.85 23.08
N SER A 64 -6.60 -3.80 21.95
CA SER A 64 -5.29 -3.16 21.80
C SER A 64 -5.04 -2.79 20.33
N LEU A 65 -3.98 -2.02 20.08
CA LEU A 65 -3.50 -1.76 18.72
C LEU A 65 -3.07 -3.06 18.04
N GLN A 66 -3.48 -3.22 16.77
CA GLN A 66 -3.22 -4.41 15.97
C GLN A 66 -2.04 -4.18 15.06
N ARG A 67 -0.94 -4.92 15.26
CA ARG A 67 0.27 -4.79 14.45
C ARG A 67 0.33 -5.89 13.39
N VAL A 68 0.44 -5.48 12.13
CA VAL A 68 0.70 -6.38 11.00
C VAL A 68 2.18 -6.28 10.62
N PRO A 69 3.00 -7.33 10.85
CA PRO A 69 4.40 -7.36 10.43
C PRO A 69 4.55 -7.59 8.92
N MET A 70 5.56 -6.97 8.32
CA MET A 70 5.82 -6.92 6.87
C MET A 70 7.31 -7.08 6.54
N MET A 71 8.01 -7.99 7.22
CA MET A 71 9.47 -8.15 7.11
C MET A 71 9.93 -8.55 5.70
N ASP A 72 9.16 -9.40 5.02
CA ASP A 72 9.46 -9.86 3.67
C ASP A 72 9.04 -8.81 2.62
N PRO A 73 9.98 -8.22 1.85
CA PRO A 73 9.68 -7.21 0.84
C PRO A 73 8.80 -7.73 -0.31
N LEU A 74 8.78 -9.05 -0.54
CA LEU A 74 8.03 -9.68 -1.64
C LEU A 74 6.69 -10.26 -1.17
N ARG A 75 6.32 -10.14 0.11
CA ARG A 75 4.95 -10.43 0.58
C ARG A 75 4.10 -9.16 0.61
N GLY A 76 2.78 -9.31 0.64
CA GLY A 76 1.88 -8.15 0.64
C GLY A 76 1.74 -7.47 -0.72
N THR A 77 1.98 -8.21 -1.81
CA THR A 77 1.80 -7.79 -3.21
C THR A 77 0.34 -7.94 -3.63
N ARG A 78 -0.08 -7.36 -4.76
CA ARG A 78 -1.42 -7.56 -5.32
C ARG A 78 -1.74 -9.04 -5.48
N ALA A 79 -0.79 -9.82 -5.98
CA ALA A 79 -0.97 -11.27 -6.14
C ALA A 79 -1.21 -12.00 -4.81
N HIS A 80 -0.61 -11.52 -3.71
CA HIS A 80 -0.73 -12.16 -2.39
C HIS A 80 -1.98 -11.75 -1.63
N ILE A 81 -2.36 -10.48 -1.66
CA ILE A 81 -3.36 -9.88 -0.74
C ILE A 81 -4.48 -9.14 -1.47
N GLY A 82 -4.41 -8.95 -2.79
CA GLY A 82 -5.43 -8.22 -3.56
C GLY A 82 -6.85 -8.76 -3.36
N ALA A 83 -7.04 -10.08 -3.48
CA ALA A 83 -8.36 -10.69 -3.30
C ALA A 83 -8.90 -10.53 -1.87
N LEU A 84 -8.03 -10.59 -0.84
CA LEU A 84 -8.45 -10.37 0.54
C LEU A 84 -8.81 -8.89 0.78
N LEU A 85 -8.05 -7.94 0.22
CA LEU A 85 -8.40 -6.51 0.28
C LEU A 85 -9.75 -6.23 -0.38
N ASP A 86 -10.02 -6.83 -1.54
CA ASP A 86 -11.29 -6.65 -2.26
C ASP A 86 -12.48 -7.27 -1.51
N ALA A 87 -12.24 -8.35 -0.75
CA ALA A 87 -13.24 -8.97 0.12
C ALA A 87 -13.39 -8.29 1.50
N SER A 88 -12.53 -7.32 1.84
CA SER A 88 -12.49 -6.68 3.16
C SER A 88 -13.17 -5.29 3.13
N PRO A 89 -14.43 -5.18 3.56
CA PRO A 89 -15.15 -3.90 3.58
C PRO A 89 -14.56 -2.89 4.58
N ASP A 90 -13.83 -3.36 5.59
CA ASP A 90 -13.19 -2.55 6.62
C ASP A 90 -11.88 -3.18 7.11
N ALA A 91 -11.15 -2.45 7.98
CA ALA A 91 -9.88 -2.93 8.53
C ALA A 91 -10.07 -4.13 9.46
N ALA A 92 -11.21 -4.25 10.15
CA ALA A 92 -11.50 -5.37 11.03
C ALA A 92 -11.57 -6.69 10.24
N ALA A 93 -12.29 -6.68 9.10
CA ALA A 93 -12.39 -7.81 8.18
C ALA A 93 -11.02 -8.17 7.58
N LEU A 94 -10.22 -7.16 7.20
CA LEU A 94 -8.87 -7.38 6.71
C LEU A 94 -7.99 -8.09 7.77
N LEU A 95 -7.97 -7.58 8.99
CA LEU A 95 -7.18 -8.15 10.09
C LEU A 95 -7.61 -9.58 10.43
N ALA A 96 -8.92 -9.85 10.44
CA ALA A 96 -9.45 -11.19 10.63
C ALA A 96 -8.97 -12.14 9.51
N GLY A 97 -9.00 -11.70 8.25
CA GLY A 97 -8.51 -12.49 7.13
C GLY A 97 -7.00 -12.75 7.16
N LEU A 98 -6.21 -11.80 7.66
CA LEU A 98 -4.75 -11.95 7.83
C LEU A 98 -4.36 -12.92 8.94
N ALA A 99 -5.18 -13.06 9.98
CA ALA A 99 -4.94 -14.00 11.09
C ALA A 99 -5.12 -15.47 10.67
N GLY A 100 -5.83 -15.74 9.56
CA GLY A 100 -6.18 -17.08 9.09
C GLY A 100 -7.31 -17.73 9.90
N PRO A 101 -7.82 -18.91 9.47
CA PRO A 101 -8.78 -19.67 10.26
C PRO A 101 -8.12 -20.16 11.56
N SER A 102 -8.84 -20.05 12.68
CA SER A 102 -8.42 -20.58 13.98
C SER A 102 -8.30 -22.10 13.99
#